data_AF-E1VLC4-F1
#
_entry.id   AF-E1VLC4-F1
#
_cell.length_a   1.000
_cell.length_b   1.000
_cell.length_c   1.000
_cell.angle_alpha   90.00
_cell.angle_beta   90.00
_cell.angle_gamma   90.00
#
_symmetry.space_group_name_H-M   'P 1'
#
loop_
_entity.id
_entity.type
_entity.pdbx_description
1 polymer ?
#
loop_
_entity_poly.entity_id
_entity_poly.type
_entity_poly.pdbx_seq_one_letter_code
_entity_poly.pdbx_strand_id
1 'polypeptide(L)'
;MSDLLKEYVGLVLCSLEKSWVPEIDSQLLERAKETRIGRQWLVSRLSEHPLFCQPIVLFRDAEPSLRTTNWWRENLCGDEEFLLKLGGFVCRAQLRATVSREQVMQWRRVLGEKLHRDLIRISTSDTDVNAGESAAVSGDYSDAELSFEVRRIGYLEMKGQAMLLGPLFGYRVELAYPRGWSQQATAGSYRIRLSPRSFNEFIAREAELGGR
;
A
#
# COMPACT_ATOMS: atom_id res chain seq x y z
N MET A 1 -19.92 -19.02 9.67
CA MET A 1 -18.97 -17.99 9.18
C MET A 1 -19.59 -16.63 9.50
N SER A 2 -18.94 -15.81 10.33
CA SER A 2 -19.41 -14.46 10.71
C SER A 2 -19.74 -13.63 9.47
N ASP A 3 -20.82 -12.84 9.49
CA ASP A 3 -21.19 -11.99 8.35
C ASP A 3 -20.11 -10.94 8.05
N LEU A 4 -19.41 -10.49 9.09
CA LEU A 4 -18.25 -9.59 8.97
C LEU A 4 -17.06 -10.25 8.24
N LEU A 5 -16.84 -11.56 8.43
CA LEU A 5 -15.81 -12.30 7.68
C LEU A 5 -16.19 -12.44 6.21
N LYS A 6 -17.48 -12.67 5.90
CA LYS A 6 -17.96 -12.72 4.51
C LYS A 6 -17.82 -11.36 3.82
N GLU A 7 -18.18 -10.28 4.51
CA GLU A 7 -18.00 -8.90 4.05
C GLU A 7 -16.52 -8.61 3.76
N TYR A 8 -15.64 -8.95 4.71
CA TYR A 8 -14.20 -8.77 4.56
C TYR A 8 -13.64 -9.52 3.34
N VAL A 9 -13.96 -10.81 3.21
CA VAL A 9 -13.52 -11.62 2.06
C VAL A 9 -14.07 -11.05 0.75
N GLY A 10 -15.32 -10.58 0.75
CA GLY A 10 -15.91 -9.89 -0.40
C GLY A 10 -15.08 -8.68 -0.83
N LEU A 11 -14.71 -7.81 0.11
CA LEU A 11 -13.89 -6.63 -0.14
C LEU A 11 -12.49 -6.97 -0.65
N VAL A 12 -11.83 -7.98 -0.07
CA VAL A 12 -10.52 -8.45 -0.53
C VAL A 12 -10.59 -8.88 -2.00
N LEU A 13 -11.62 -9.63 -2.38
CA LEU A 13 -11.78 -10.10 -3.75
C LEU A 13 -12.13 -8.96 -4.72
N CYS A 14 -12.93 -7.97 -4.29
CA CYS A 14 -13.21 -6.78 -5.11
C CYS A 14 -11.93 -6.02 -5.45
N SER A 15 -11.01 -5.89 -4.49
CA SER A 15 -9.73 -5.21 -4.69
C SER A 15 -8.63 -6.10 -5.27
N LEU A 16 -8.90 -7.38 -5.59
CA LEU A 16 -7.87 -8.33 -6.06
C LEU A 16 -7.20 -7.85 -7.35
N GLU A 17 -5.87 -7.76 -7.30
CA GLU A 17 -5.06 -7.36 -8.45
C GLU A 17 -4.81 -8.54 -9.41
N LYS A 18 -4.74 -8.23 -10.71
CA LYS A 18 -4.74 -9.22 -11.81
C LYS A 18 -3.55 -10.17 -11.81
N SER A 19 -2.35 -9.72 -11.40
CA SER A 19 -1.13 -10.53 -11.39
C SER A 19 -1.16 -11.69 -10.39
N TRP A 20 -2.12 -11.70 -9.45
CA TRP A 20 -2.36 -12.84 -8.56
C TRP A 20 -3.04 -14.03 -9.26
N VAL A 21 -3.68 -13.77 -10.39
CA VAL A 21 -4.41 -14.76 -11.21
C VAL A 21 -4.10 -14.53 -12.69
N PRO A 22 -2.82 -14.63 -13.11
CA PRO A 22 -2.36 -14.23 -14.44
C PRO A 22 -3.06 -14.98 -15.59
N GLU A 23 -3.49 -16.21 -15.36
CA GLU A 23 -4.13 -17.09 -16.34
C GLU A 23 -5.55 -16.69 -16.75
N ILE A 24 -6.20 -15.81 -15.98
CA ILE A 24 -7.58 -15.37 -16.23
C ILE A 24 -7.56 -14.17 -17.17
N ASP A 25 -8.55 -13.99 -18.02
CA ASP A 25 -8.74 -12.70 -18.71
C ASP A 25 -9.20 -11.60 -17.72
N SER A 26 -8.81 -10.34 -17.95
CA SER A 26 -9.18 -9.23 -17.06
C SER A 26 -10.69 -9.01 -16.99
N GLN A 27 -11.44 -9.14 -18.08
CA GLN A 27 -12.91 -8.98 -18.06
C GLN A 27 -13.57 -10.14 -17.31
N LEU A 28 -13.02 -11.35 -17.45
CA LEU A 28 -13.51 -12.51 -16.71
C LEU A 28 -13.24 -12.37 -15.21
N LEU A 29 -12.09 -11.81 -14.82
CA LEU A 29 -11.78 -11.50 -13.43
C LEU A 29 -12.80 -10.52 -12.84
N GLU A 30 -13.08 -9.41 -13.52
CA GLU A 30 -14.06 -8.43 -13.03
C GLU A 30 -15.46 -9.04 -12.87
N ARG A 31 -15.93 -9.85 -13.84
CA ARG A 31 -17.19 -10.59 -13.70
C ARG A 31 -17.18 -11.61 -12.56
N ALA A 32 -16.04 -12.26 -12.33
CA ALA A 32 -15.90 -13.21 -11.24
C ALA A 32 -16.01 -12.51 -9.87
N LYS A 33 -15.49 -11.28 -9.74
CA LYS A 33 -15.61 -10.46 -8.53
C LYS A 33 -17.05 -10.07 -8.22
N GLU A 34 -17.89 -9.86 -9.23
CA GLU A 34 -19.28 -9.42 -9.08
C GLU A 34 -20.24 -10.54 -8.64
N THR A 35 -19.99 -11.79 -9.06
CA THR A 35 -20.91 -12.90 -8.82
C THR A 35 -20.54 -13.74 -7.60
N ARG A 36 -21.54 -14.33 -6.91
CA ARG A 36 -21.29 -15.21 -5.77
C ARG A 36 -20.45 -16.44 -6.17
N ILE A 37 -20.79 -17.07 -7.29
CA ILE A 37 -20.10 -18.27 -7.79
C ILE A 37 -18.66 -17.92 -8.21
N GLY A 38 -18.48 -16.80 -8.91
CA GLY A 38 -17.14 -16.30 -9.28
C GLY A 38 -16.27 -16.04 -8.06
N ARG A 39 -16.80 -15.37 -7.03
CA ARG A 39 -16.07 -15.15 -5.77
C ARG A 39 -15.69 -16.46 -5.08
N GLN A 40 -16.59 -17.44 -5.03
CA GLN A 40 -16.28 -18.76 -4.47
C GLN A 40 -15.16 -19.45 -5.24
N TRP A 41 -15.18 -19.38 -6.57
CA TRP A 41 -14.13 -19.93 -7.41
C TRP A 41 -12.78 -19.21 -7.22
N LEU A 42 -12.78 -17.88 -7.08
CA LEU A 42 -11.58 -17.10 -6.76
C LEU A 42 -10.98 -17.49 -5.40
N VAL A 43 -11.81 -17.69 -4.38
CA VAL A 43 -11.35 -18.18 -3.06
C VAL A 43 -10.66 -19.54 -3.19
N SER A 44 -11.26 -20.47 -3.95
CA SER A 44 -10.64 -21.78 -4.20
C SER A 44 -9.32 -21.65 -4.95
N ARG A 45 -9.22 -20.75 -5.93
CA ARG A 45 -7.99 -20.48 -6.69
C ARG A 45 -6.88 -19.88 -5.83
N LEU A 46 -7.24 -19.02 -4.89
CA LEU A 46 -6.30 -18.36 -3.98
C LEU A 46 -6.09 -19.14 -2.67
N SER A 47 -6.50 -20.40 -2.61
CA SER A 47 -6.49 -21.21 -1.37
C SER A 47 -5.11 -21.40 -0.74
N GLU A 48 -4.04 -21.29 -1.52
CA GLU A 48 -2.66 -21.33 -1.04
C GLU A 48 -2.21 -20.03 -0.38
N HIS A 49 -2.89 -18.91 -0.66
CA HIS A 49 -2.57 -17.64 -0.04
C HIS A 49 -3.01 -17.66 1.43
N PRO A 50 -2.19 -17.17 2.39
CA PRO A 50 -2.46 -17.28 3.83
C PRO A 50 -3.85 -16.80 4.25
N LEU A 51 -4.35 -15.73 3.61
CA LEU A 51 -5.68 -15.17 3.87
C LEU A 51 -6.82 -16.17 3.61
N PHE A 52 -6.70 -17.01 2.58
CA PHE A 52 -7.75 -17.97 2.19
C PHE A 52 -7.48 -19.40 2.68
N CYS A 53 -6.23 -19.72 3.05
CA CYS A 53 -5.88 -20.99 3.66
C CYS A 53 -6.48 -21.12 5.08
N GLN A 54 -6.40 -20.06 5.89
CA GLN A 54 -6.87 -20.07 7.29
C GLN A 54 -7.66 -18.80 7.67
N PRO A 55 -8.73 -18.44 6.93
CA PRO A 55 -9.44 -17.18 7.10
C PRO A 55 -10.05 -17.01 8.50
N ILE A 56 -10.55 -18.10 9.11
CA ILE A 56 -11.23 -18.05 10.41
C ILE A 56 -10.25 -17.73 11.54
N VAL A 57 -9.05 -18.29 11.51
CA VAL A 57 -8.03 -18.07 12.54
C VAL A 57 -7.57 -16.61 12.50
N LEU A 58 -7.15 -16.16 11.31
CA LEU A 58 -6.71 -14.78 11.10
C LEU A 58 -7.80 -13.76 11.44
N PHE A 59 -9.06 -14.08 11.12
CA PHE A 59 -10.17 -13.19 11.42
C PHE A 59 -10.46 -13.07 12.91
N ARG A 60 -10.37 -14.18 13.66
CA ARG A 60 -10.64 -14.15 15.12
C ARG A 60 -9.68 -13.21 15.85
N ASP A 61 -8.41 -13.21 15.44
CA ASP A 61 -7.39 -12.36 16.04
C ASP A 61 -7.54 -10.89 15.62
N ALA A 62 -8.01 -10.64 14.39
CA ALA A 62 -8.19 -9.30 13.83
C ALA A 62 -9.59 -8.68 14.09
N GLU A 63 -10.57 -9.46 14.57
CA GLU A 63 -11.96 -9.01 14.72
C GLU A 63 -12.12 -7.75 15.58
N PRO A 64 -11.44 -7.60 16.73
CA PRO A 64 -11.51 -6.36 17.51
C PRO A 64 -11.04 -5.15 16.70
N SER A 65 -9.89 -5.26 16.02
CA SER A 65 -9.33 -4.21 15.17
C SER A 65 -10.24 -3.87 13.99
N LEU A 66 -10.89 -4.86 13.37
CA LEU A 66 -11.87 -4.65 12.29
C LEU A 66 -13.09 -3.87 12.76
N ARG A 67 -13.51 -4.04 14.03
CA ARG A 67 -14.66 -3.31 14.57
C ARG A 67 -14.32 -1.86 14.92
N THR A 68 -13.07 -1.59 15.31
CA THR A 68 -12.62 -0.25 15.73
C THR A 68 -12.05 0.58 14.58
N THR A 69 -11.52 -0.05 13.54
CA THR A 69 -10.94 0.64 12.38
C THR A 69 -11.90 0.58 11.20
N ASN A 70 -12.02 1.67 10.43
CA ASN A 70 -12.94 1.72 9.26
C ASN A 70 -12.22 1.67 7.91
N TRP A 71 -10.92 1.95 7.87
CA TRP A 71 -10.12 2.01 6.63
C TRP A 71 -10.16 0.69 5.85
N TRP A 72 -10.37 -0.46 6.52
CA TRP A 72 -10.44 -1.74 5.83
C TRP A 72 -11.68 -1.90 4.94
N ARG A 73 -12.65 -0.99 5.03
CA ARG A 73 -13.80 -0.94 4.11
C ARG A 73 -13.51 -0.15 2.83
N GLU A 74 -12.44 0.63 2.81
CA GLU A 74 -12.06 1.44 1.64
C GLU A 74 -11.52 0.56 0.52
N ASN A 75 -11.83 0.91 -0.73
CA ASN A 75 -11.29 0.18 -1.87
C ASN A 75 -9.81 0.53 -2.06
N LEU A 76 -8.94 -0.46 -1.96
CA LEU A 76 -7.50 -0.26 -2.14
C LEU A 76 -7.07 -0.28 -3.62
N CYS A 77 -7.94 -0.79 -4.50
CA CYS A 77 -7.63 -0.98 -5.90
C CYS A 77 -7.68 0.37 -6.65
N GLY A 78 -6.58 0.73 -7.31
CA GLY A 78 -6.52 1.88 -8.21
C GLY A 78 -6.07 3.20 -7.57
N ASP A 79 -5.78 3.25 -6.27
CA ASP A 79 -5.25 4.46 -5.62
C ASP A 79 -3.72 4.57 -5.74
N GLU A 80 -3.26 4.61 -6.99
CA GLU A 80 -1.84 4.81 -7.31
C GLU A 80 -1.33 6.18 -6.86
N GLU A 81 -2.22 7.16 -6.73
CA GLU A 81 -1.90 8.50 -6.25
C GLU A 81 -1.62 8.48 -4.74
N PHE A 82 -2.44 7.79 -3.95
CA PHE A 82 -2.18 7.60 -2.52
C PHE A 82 -0.85 6.91 -2.26
N LEU A 83 -0.54 5.84 -3.01
CA LEU A 83 0.76 5.17 -2.89
C LEU A 83 1.93 6.08 -3.25
N LEU A 84 1.76 6.92 -4.27
CA LEU A 84 2.78 7.89 -4.67
C LEU A 84 3.00 8.95 -3.58
N LYS A 85 1.92 9.44 -2.95
CA LYS A 85 1.98 10.38 -1.82
C LYS A 85 2.62 9.76 -0.60
N LEU A 86 2.20 8.56 -0.21
CA LEU A 86 2.75 7.82 0.92
C LEU A 86 4.23 7.51 0.70
N GLY A 87 4.58 7.02 -0.49
CA GLY A 87 5.97 6.78 -0.89
C GLY A 87 6.81 8.06 -0.85
N GLY A 88 6.30 9.17 -1.40
CA GLY A 88 6.96 10.47 -1.33
C GLY A 88 7.16 10.95 0.10
N PHE A 89 6.18 10.71 0.98
CA PHE A 89 6.27 11.04 2.41
C PHE A 89 7.33 10.22 3.14
N VAL A 90 7.43 8.93 2.83
CA VAL A 90 8.49 8.05 3.32
C VAL A 90 9.87 8.53 2.82
N CYS A 91 9.97 8.94 1.55
CA CYS A 91 11.19 9.44 0.92
C CYS A 91 11.51 10.91 1.23
N ARG A 92 10.77 11.61 2.12
CA ARG A 92 10.93 13.06 2.34
C ARG A 92 12.33 13.48 2.79
N ALA A 93 13.02 12.63 3.54
CA ALA A 93 14.40 12.91 3.96
C ALA A 93 15.34 12.94 2.74
N GLN A 94 15.18 11.98 1.82
CA GLN A 94 15.91 11.95 0.56
C GLN A 94 15.58 13.15 -0.33
N LEU A 95 14.29 13.54 -0.42
CA LEU A 95 13.87 14.74 -1.16
C LEU A 95 14.60 15.99 -0.68
N ARG A 96 14.82 16.14 0.64
CA ARG A 96 15.56 17.27 1.23
C ARG A 96 17.06 17.19 1.05
N ALA A 97 17.61 15.98 1.09
CA ALA A 97 19.04 15.74 0.88
C ALA A 97 19.45 15.86 -0.60
N THR A 98 18.49 15.90 -1.53
CA THR A 98 18.75 16.00 -2.96
C THR A 98 19.27 17.39 -3.31
N VAL A 99 20.53 17.48 -3.72
CA VAL A 99 21.22 18.73 -4.05
C VAL A 99 21.36 18.98 -5.55
N SER A 100 21.24 17.94 -6.39
CA SER A 100 21.31 18.08 -7.85
C SER A 100 20.02 18.66 -8.42
N ARG A 101 20.15 19.68 -9.28
CA ARG A 101 19.02 20.30 -9.98
C ARG A 101 18.24 19.29 -10.82
N GLU A 102 18.93 18.37 -11.49
CA GLU A 102 18.29 17.37 -12.34
C GLU A 102 17.40 16.42 -11.55
N GLN A 103 17.91 15.93 -10.41
CA GLN A 103 17.16 15.07 -9.50
C GLN A 103 15.97 15.81 -8.87
N VAL A 104 16.15 17.08 -8.45
CA VAL A 104 15.03 17.89 -7.95
C VAL A 104 13.94 18.07 -9.02
N MET A 105 14.33 18.35 -10.27
CA MET A 105 13.37 18.47 -11.37
C MET A 105 12.68 17.15 -11.66
N GLN A 106 13.40 16.03 -11.60
CA GLN A 106 12.84 14.70 -11.77
C GLN A 106 11.78 14.39 -10.70
N TRP A 107 12.11 14.61 -9.42
CA TRP A 107 11.16 14.43 -8.32
C TRP A 107 9.93 15.32 -8.46
N ARG A 108 10.09 16.57 -8.96
CA ARG A 108 8.95 17.46 -9.25
C ARG A 108 8.08 16.96 -10.40
N ARG A 109 8.66 16.34 -11.44
CA ARG A 109 7.89 15.74 -12.54
C ARG A 109 7.13 14.50 -12.07
N VAL A 110 7.75 13.67 -11.24
CA VAL A 110 7.13 12.43 -10.73
C VAL A 110 6.04 12.70 -9.69
N LEU A 111 6.32 13.53 -8.69
CA LEU A 111 5.37 13.80 -7.59
C LEU A 111 4.36 14.90 -7.94
N GLY A 112 4.67 15.72 -8.95
CA GLY A 112 4.01 17.00 -9.16
C GLY A 112 4.55 18.10 -8.25
N GLU A 113 4.47 19.33 -8.74
CA GLU A 113 5.05 20.49 -8.04
C GLU A 113 4.46 20.71 -6.64
N LYS A 114 3.15 20.54 -6.50
CA LYS A 114 2.41 20.79 -5.25
C LYS A 114 2.85 19.81 -4.17
N LEU A 115 2.71 18.51 -4.42
CA LEU A 115 3.09 17.45 -3.47
C LEU A 115 4.56 17.53 -3.09
N HIS A 116 5.46 17.73 -4.06
CA HIS A 116 6.89 17.92 -3.80
C HIS A 116 7.15 19.09 -2.83
N ARG A 117 6.51 20.24 -3.06
CA ARG A 117 6.64 21.43 -2.20
C ARG A 117 6.13 21.16 -0.80
N ASP A 118 4.99 20.48 -0.68
CA ASP A 118 4.36 20.17 0.61
C ASP A 118 5.26 19.21 1.41
N LEU A 119 5.79 18.15 0.78
CA LEU A 119 6.69 17.18 1.40
C LEU A 119 8.00 17.81 1.91
N ILE A 120 8.57 18.78 1.19
CA ILE A 120 9.77 19.50 1.65
C ILE A 120 9.48 20.36 2.88
N ARG A 121 8.29 20.95 3.00
CA ARG A 121 7.93 21.88 4.07
C ARG A 121 7.62 21.22 5.42
N ILE A 122 7.35 19.91 5.46
CA ILE A 122 6.98 19.19 6.69
C ILE A 122 8.16 19.12 7.67
N SER A 123 8.21 19.96 8.71
CA SER A 123 9.37 20.00 9.61
C SER A 123 9.75 18.61 10.19
N THR A 124 11.05 18.33 10.33
CA THR A 124 11.53 17.08 10.95
C THR A 124 11.32 17.06 12.48
N SER A 125 10.99 18.18 13.11
CA SER A 125 10.85 18.25 14.58
C SER A 125 9.64 17.48 15.11
N ASP A 126 8.67 17.11 14.26
CA ASP A 126 7.47 16.36 14.66
C ASP A 126 7.53 14.86 14.34
N THR A 127 8.61 14.37 13.71
CA THR A 127 8.70 12.97 13.28
C THR A 127 9.97 12.32 13.80
N ASP A 128 9.84 11.56 14.90
CA ASP A 128 10.74 10.47 15.27
C ASP A 128 10.72 9.40 14.16
N VAL A 129 11.38 9.72 13.05
CA VAL A 129 11.79 8.71 12.08
C VAL A 129 12.90 7.96 12.79
N ASN A 130 12.62 6.73 13.23
CA ASN A 130 13.69 5.78 13.49
C ASN A 130 14.58 5.80 12.25
N ALA A 131 15.77 6.38 12.37
CA ALA A 131 16.71 6.60 11.29
C ALA A 131 17.33 5.25 10.84
N GLY A 132 16.47 4.32 10.43
CA GLY A 132 16.85 3.30 9.48
C GLY A 132 17.22 4.03 8.19
N GLU A 133 18.38 3.66 7.63
CA GLU A 133 18.89 4.15 6.35
C GLU A 133 17.73 4.38 5.39
N SER A 134 17.55 5.63 4.97
CA SER A 134 16.57 5.96 3.94
C SER A 134 16.85 5.04 2.78
N ALA A 135 15.86 4.26 2.33
CA ALA A 135 15.90 3.55 1.08
C ALA A 135 16.34 4.55 0.01
N ALA A 136 17.62 4.49 -0.33
CA ALA A 136 18.19 5.41 -1.27
C ALA A 136 17.66 4.99 -2.61
N VAL A 137 16.69 5.74 -3.13
CA VAL A 137 16.37 5.67 -4.57
C VAL A 137 17.57 6.29 -5.28
N SER A 138 18.63 5.51 -5.39
CA SER A 138 19.94 5.91 -5.91
C SER A 138 20.16 5.18 -7.22
N GLY A 139 20.28 5.94 -8.30
CA GLY A 139 20.40 5.42 -9.66
C GLY A 139 19.90 6.41 -10.69
N ASP A 140 20.35 6.25 -11.93
CA ASP A 140 19.81 6.95 -13.10
C ASP A 140 18.48 6.32 -13.49
N TYR A 141 17.42 6.67 -12.75
CA TYR A 141 16.06 6.25 -13.08
C TYR A 141 15.49 7.15 -14.19
N SER A 142 14.65 6.59 -15.05
CA SER A 142 13.66 7.37 -15.79
C SER A 142 12.54 7.86 -14.86
N ASP A 143 11.77 8.86 -15.28
CA ASP A 143 10.61 9.35 -14.51
C ASP A 143 9.60 8.20 -14.21
N ALA A 144 9.40 7.28 -15.14
CA ALA A 144 8.51 6.14 -14.97
C ALA A 144 9.02 5.14 -13.93
N GLU A 145 10.32 4.82 -13.95
CA GLU A 145 10.94 3.91 -12.97
C GLU A 145 10.98 4.52 -11.58
N LEU A 146 11.31 5.81 -11.46
CA LEU A 146 11.25 6.53 -10.18
C LEU A 146 9.81 6.54 -9.65
N SER A 147 8.82 6.82 -10.51
CA SER A 147 7.41 6.81 -10.13
C SER A 147 6.95 5.43 -9.65
N PHE A 148 7.39 4.36 -10.31
CA PHE A 148 7.14 2.98 -9.89
C PHE A 148 7.75 2.68 -8.52
N GLU A 149 9.03 3.02 -8.32
CA GLU A 149 9.74 2.71 -7.08
C GLU A 149 9.15 3.48 -5.89
N VAL A 150 8.76 4.74 -6.08
CA VAL A 150 8.10 5.53 -5.03
C VAL A 150 6.76 4.91 -4.64
N ARG A 151 5.91 4.51 -5.61
CA ARG A 151 4.66 3.80 -5.29
C ARG A 151 4.91 2.49 -4.57
N ARG A 152 5.94 1.75 -4.98
CA ARG A 152 6.34 0.49 -4.32
C ARG A 152 6.75 0.72 -2.87
N ILE A 153 7.51 1.78 -2.58
CA ILE A 153 7.86 2.18 -1.21
C ILE A 153 6.58 2.51 -0.41
N GLY A 154 5.65 3.26 -1.01
CA GLY A 154 4.35 3.54 -0.40
C GLY A 154 3.57 2.27 -0.07
N TYR A 155 3.55 1.30 -0.99
CA TYR A 155 2.93 -0.01 -0.79
C TYR A 155 3.58 -0.78 0.37
N LEU A 156 4.91 -0.84 0.42
CA LEU A 156 5.63 -1.55 1.48
C LEU A 156 5.32 -0.94 2.85
N GLU A 157 5.22 0.39 2.92
CA GLU A 157 4.86 1.11 4.15
C GLU A 157 3.42 0.78 4.56
N MET A 158 2.48 0.90 3.62
CA MET A 158 1.08 0.58 3.86
C MET A 158 0.89 -0.87 4.32
N LYS A 159 1.55 -1.83 3.66
CA LYS A 159 1.54 -3.25 4.04
C LYS A 159 2.14 -3.43 5.43
N GLY A 160 3.26 -2.77 5.72
CA GLY A 160 3.91 -2.81 7.03
C GLY A 160 3.01 -2.34 8.16
N GLN A 161 2.35 -1.19 7.97
CA GLN A 161 1.41 -0.64 8.95
C GLN A 161 0.16 -1.51 9.11
N ALA A 162 -0.38 -2.04 8.01
CA ALA A 162 -1.48 -2.98 8.04
C ALA A 162 -1.10 -4.26 8.82
N MET A 163 0.11 -4.79 8.64
CA MET A 163 0.60 -5.96 9.39
C MET A 163 0.71 -5.69 10.91
N LEU A 164 0.96 -4.45 11.35
CA LEU A 164 0.95 -4.10 12.77
C LEU A 164 -0.45 -4.19 13.39
N LEU A 165 -1.51 -3.95 12.59
CA LEU A 165 -2.90 -4.11 13.02
C LEU A 165 -3.35 -5.58 13.01
N GLY A 166 -2.65 -6.41 12.22
CA GLY A 166 -2.81 -7.86 12.18
C GLY A 166 -2.49 -8.45 10.81
N PRO A 167 -2.11 -9.74 10.72
CA PRO A 167 -1.72 -10.36 9.45
C PRO A 167 -2.82 -10.29 8.39
N LEU A 168 -4.10 -10.39 8.81
CA LEU A 168 -5.25 -10.28 7.93
C LEU A 168 -5.22 -9.00 7.07
N PHE A 169 -4.98 -7.85 7.71
CA PHE A 169 -4.92 -6.55 7.02
C PHE A 169 -3.74 -6.46 6.05
N GLY A 170 -2.57 -6.93 6.46
CA GLY A 170 -1.40 -6.94 5.60
C GLY A 170 -1.57 -7.82 4.35
N TYR A 171 -2.20 -8.98 4.50
CA TYR A 171 -2.52 -9.86 3.37
C TYR A 171 -3.57 -9.26 2.42
N ARG A 172 -4.51 -8.47 2.93
CA ARG A 172 -5.44 -7.71 2.07
C ARG A 172 -4.71 -6.66 1.24
N VAL A 173 -3.82 -5.88 1.85
CA VAL A 173 -2.98 -4.92 1.11
C VAL A 173 -2.16 -5.67 0.07
N GLU A 174 -1.55 -6.79 0.43
CA GLU A 174 -0.76 -7.60 -0.50
C GLU A 174 -1.52 -8.05 -1.74
N LEU A 175 -2.76 -8.54 -1.59
CA LEU A 175 -3.61 -8.97 -2.70
C LEU A 175 -4.15 -7.83 -3.56
N ALA A 176 -4.17 -6.61 -3.04
CA ALA A 176 -4.68 -5.43 -3.74
C ALA A 176 -3.67 -4.80 -4.72
N TYR A 177 -2.42 -5.24 -4.69
CA TYR A 177 -1.34 -4.69 -5.51
C TYR A 177 -0.54 -5.82 -6.19
N PRO A 178 0.31 -5.50 -7.19
CA PRO A 178 1.01 -6.51 -7.96
C PRO A 178 1.83 -7.49 -7.11
N ARG A 179 1.67 -8.79 -7.38
CA ARG A 179 2.25 -9.92 -6.62
C ARG A 179 3.76 -9.82 -6.40
N GLY A 180 4.48 -9.23 -7.35
CA GLY A 180 5.94 -9.08 -7.28
C GLY A 180 6.45 -7.97 -6.35
N TRP A 181 5.59 -7.04 -5.93
CA TRP A 181 6.03 -5.85 -5.20
C TRP A 181 6.63 -6.17 -3.82
N SER A 182 6.14 -7.23 -3.17
CA SER A 182 6.71 -7.73 -1.91
C SER A 182 7.98 -8.56 -2.09
N GLN A 183 8.16 -9.20 -3.24
CA GLN A 183 9.27 -10.15 -3.50
C GLN A 183 10.52 -9.46 -4.06
N GLN A 184 10.34 -8.33 -4.74
CA GLN A 184 11.43 -7.51 -5.30
C GLN A 184 12.12 -6.63 -4.25
N ALA A 185 12.03 -6.94 -2.96
CA ALA A 185 12.92 -6.36 -1.94
C ALA A 185 14.32 -6.96 -2.16
N THR A 186 14.99 -6.51 -3.22
CA THR A 186 16.36 -6.87 -3.57
C THR A 186 17.30 -6.54 -2.42
N ALA A 187 18.27 -7.43 -2.21
CA ALA A 187 19.36 -7.37 -1.26
C ALA A 187 19.81 -5.94 -0.88
N GLY A 188 19.22 -5.41 0.19
CA GLY A 188 19.54 -4.10 0.75
C GLY A 188 18.32 -3.18 0.87
N SER A 189 17.98 -2.78 2.10
CA SER A 189 17.36 -1.48 2.35
C SER A 189 15.84 -1.27 2.03
N TYR A 190 14.96 -2.11 2.59
CA TYR A 190 13.70 -1.56 3.13
C TYR A 190 13.71 -1.68 4.65
N ARG A 191 14.29 -0.67 5.30
CA ARG A 191 14.35 -0.53 6.78
C ARG A 191 13.57 0.70 7.27
N ILE A 192 12.87 1.41 6.39
CA ILE A 192 12.01 2.51 6.80
C ILE A 192 10.67 1.93 7.21
N ARG A 193 10.26 2.20 8.43
CA ARG A 193 8.85 2.12 8.85
C ARG A 193 8.51 3.46 9.47
N LEU A 194 7.44 4.09 9.01
CA LEU A 194 6.88 5.23 9.70
C LEU A 194 6.50 4.79 11.12
N SER A 195 6.66 5.70 12.09
CA SER A 195 6.03 5.46 13.39
C SER A 195 4.51 5.42 13.19
N PRO A 196 3.75 4.66 14.01
CA PRO A 196 2.29 4.65 13.93
C PRO A 196 1.67 6.06 14.00
N ARG A 197 2.29 6.97 14.77
CA ARG A 197 1.90 8.38 14.84
C ARG A 197 2.03 9.08 13.49
N SER A 198 3.19 8.96 12.85
CA SER A 198 3.48 9.60 11.57
C SER A 198 2.61 9.06 10.43
N PHE A 199 2.29 7.76 10.48
CA PHE A 199 1.35 7.16 9.55
C PHE A 199 -0.06 7.69 9.75
N ASN A 200 -0.55 7.75 10.99
CA ASN A 200 -1.88 8.29 11.30
C ASN A 200 -2.02 9.77 10.94
N GLU A 201 -0.98 10.59 11.14
CA GLU A 201 -0.95 11.98 10.71
C GLU A 201 -1.07 12.11 9.18
N PHE A 202 -0.41 11.22 8.42
CA PHE A 202 -0.55 11.17 6.96
C PHE A 202 -1.97 10.79 6.55
N ILE A 203 -2.54 9.73 7.13
CA ILE A 203 -3.93 9.29 6.83
C ILE A 203 -4.93 10.39 7.16
N ALA A 204 -4.80 11.07 8.31
CA ALA A 204 -5.69 12.16 8.70
C ALA A 204 -5.66 13.32 7.69
N ARG A 205 -4.47 13.68 7.20
CA ARG A 205 -4.32 14.73 6.17
C ARG A 205 -4.92 14.34 4.83
N GLU A 206 -4.72 13.10 4.39
CA GLU A 206 -5.34 12.64 3.14
C GLU A 206 -6.86 12.56 3.25
N ALA A 207 -7.40 12.17 4.41
CA ALA A 207 -8.85 12.19 4.66
C ALA A 207 -9.43 13.63 4.62
N GLU A 208 -8.71 14.62 5.16
CA GLU A 208 -9.10 16.04 5.09
C GLU A 208 -9.02 16.62 3.67
N LEU A 209 -8.09 16.13 2.84
CA LEU A 209 -7.87 16.59 1.47
C LEU A 209 -8.73 15.85 0.43
N GLY A 210 -9.10 14.60 0.70
CA GLY A 210 -9.94 13.75 -0.15
C GLY A 210 -11.44 13.85 0.13
N GLY A 211 -11.85 14.60 1.16
CA GLY A 211 -13.24 14.93 1.44
C GLY A 211 -13.79 16.04 0.54
N ARG A 212 -13.82 15.84 -0.78
CA ARG A 212 -14.62 16.59 -1.76
C ARG A 212 -15.07 15.70 -2.92
#